data_AF-A0AA35KMU5-F1
#
_entry.id   AF-A0AA35KMU5-F1
#
_cell.length_a   1.000
_cell.length_b   1.000
_cell.length_c   1.000
_cell.angle_alpha   90.00
_cell.angle_beta   90.00
_cell.angle_gamma   90.00
#
_symmetry.space_group_name_H-M   'P 1'
#
loop_
_entity.id
_entity.type
_entity.pdbx_description
1 polymer ?
#
loop_
_entity_poly.entity_id
_entity_poly.type
_entity_poly.pdbx_seq_one_letter_code
_entity_poly.pdbx_strand_id
1 'polypeptide(L)'
;MASSKPTGTSVIQVTATDADDANYGNSAKVVYSILQGQPYFAVDPETGIIKTALPDMSRENREQYQVVIQAKDMGGQMGGLSGTTTVNITLTDVNDNPPRFPQSTYQFSSLESAPLGTSLGRIKANDPDMGENAEIEYSIAPGDGSDVFDIITDKDTQEGIITVKKQLDFEKKNLYALKVEATNVHPDPRFFYLGPFKDSALVKIYVEDIDEPPVFSIPSNLLEVDEDAREGSIIGQVVAQDPDAARNIIKYTLDRHTDLDRIFNIHSGNGSIFVSKTLDREAAPWHNLTVIATEISNPKQSTQAPIFIRILDINDHAPEFAKYYETFVCENAKAGQVNAYLLLPTNLQMKSQHFLHLDQSIVAV
;
A
#
# COMPACT_ATOMS: atom_id res chain seq x y z
N MET A 1 -8.70 -33.01 32.29
CA MET A 1 -9.65 -33.53 31.28
C MET A 1 -10.01 -32.41 30.32
N ALA A 2 -10.36 -32.66 29.06
CA ALA A 2 -10.76 -31.57 28.15
C ALA A 2 -12.05 -30.87 28.60
N SER A 3 -12.13 -29.57 28.30
CA SER A 3 -13.32 -28.73 28.47
C SER A 3 -14.53 -29.30 27.71
N SER A 4 -15.74 -28.88 28.09
CA SER A 4 -16.98 -29.09 27.33
C SER A 4 -17.31 -30.57 27.07
N LYS A 5 -17.03 -31.45 28.05
CA LYS A 5 -17.34 -32.89 27.99
C LYS A 5 -18.79 -33.19 28.40
N PRO A 6 -19.45 -34.17 27.77
CA PRO A 6 -20.81 -34.56 28.12
C PRO A 6 -20.86 -35.19 29.53
N THR A 7 -22.04 -35.12 30.15
CA THR A 7 -22.33 -35.80 31.42
C THR A 7 -22.07 -37.31 31.32
N GLY A 8 -21.52 -37.90 32.39
CA GLY A 8 -21.19 -39.32 32.48
C GLY A 8 -19.79 -39.67 31.96
N THR A 9 -19.01 -38.70 31.50
CA THR A 9 -17.62 -38.92 31.06
C THR A 9 -16.75 -39.30 32.25
N SER A 10 -16.08 -40.44 32.19
CA SER A 10 -15.12 -40.87 33.21
C SER A 10 -13.91 -39.93 33.23
N VAL A 11 -13.57 -39.45 34.43
CA VAL A 11 -12.46 -38.51 34.66
C VAL A 11 -11.25 -39.26 35.21
N ILE A 12 -11.43 -39.96 36.33
CA ILE A 12 -10.40 -40.72 37.04
C ILE A 12 -11.08 -41.76 37.93
N GLN A 13 -10.37 -42.83 38.29
CA GLN A 13 -10.80 -43.80 39.29
C GLN A 13 -9.95 -43.63 40.55
N VAL A 14 -10.60 -43.47 41.71
CA VAL A 14 -9.93 -43.53 43.01
C VAL A 14 -10.03 -44.93 43.60
N THR A 15 -9.04 -45.31 44.40
CA THR A 15 -8.98 -46.62 45.05
C THR A 15 -8.65 -46.47 46.52
N ALA A 16 -9.33 -47.21 47.37
CA ALA A 16 -9.06 -47.37 48.79
C ALA A 16 -9.10 -48.86 49.15
N THR A 17 -8.36 -49.24 50.18
CA THR A 17 -8.25 -50.62 50.66
C THR A 17 -8.55 -50.67 52.15
N ASP A 18 -9.32 -51.67 52.57
CA ASP A 18 -9.58 -51.97 53.98
C ASP A 18 -8.80 -53.23 54.40
N ALA A 19 -8.29 -53.25 55.63
CA ALA A 19 -7.46 -54.35 56.15
C ALA A 19 -8.29 -55.43 56.88
N ASP A 20 -9.59 -55.22 57.07
CA ASP A 20 -10.49 -56.18 57.71
C ASP A 20 -10.69 -57.45 56.87
N ASP A 21 -11.07 -58.56 57.53
CA ASP A 21 -11.35 -59.83 56.86
C ASP A 21 -12.54 -59.69 55.90
N ALA A 22 -12.29 -59.91 54.61
CA ALA A 22 -13.30 -59.82 53.55
C ALA A 22 -14.47 -60.82 53.72
N ASN A 23 -14.32 -61.87 54.53
CA ASN A 23 -15.38 -62.84 54.80
C ASN A 23 -16.25 -62.46 56.01
N TYR A 24 -15.87 -61.44 56.78
CA TYR A 24 -16.60 -61.00 57.97
C TYR A 24 -17.64 -59.92 57.66
N GLY A 25 -18.76 -60.33 57.07
CA GLY A 25 -19.85 -59.40 56.75
C GLY A 25 -19.42 -58.32 55.74
N ASN A 26 -19.78 -57.06 56.00
CA ASN A 26 -19.45 -55.93 55.12
C ASN A 26 -18.30 -55.05 55.66
N SER A 27 -17.51 -55.53 56.63
CA SER A 27 -16.47 -54.71 57.27
C SER A 27 -15.37 -54.28 56.31
N ALA A 28 -14.98 -55.13 55.34
CA ALA A 28 -14.01 -54.76 54.31
C ALA A 28 -14.64 -54.08 53.07
N LYS A 29 -15.98 -53.92 53.02
CA LYS A 29 -16.67 -53.36 51.85
C LYS A 29 -16.62 -51.84 51.88
N VAL A 30 -15.79 -51.27 51.01
CA VAL A 30 -15.63 -49.82 50.84
C VAL A 30 -16.72 -49.24 49.94
N VAL A 31 -17.28 -48.11 50.36
CA VAL A 31 -18.17 -47.27 49.53
C VAL A 31 -17.60 -45.87 49.38
N TYR A 32 -17.58 -45.39 48.13
CA TYR A 32 -17.14 -44.06 47.79
C TYR A 32 -18.29 -43.06 47.80
N SER A 33 -18.03 -41.85 48.31
CA SER A 33 -18.96 -40.72 48.24
C SER A 33 -18.19 -39.40 48.15
N ILE A 34 -18.81 -38.35 47.59
CA ILE A 34 -18.22 -37.01 47.59
C ILE A 34 -18.60 -36.33 48.92
N LEU A 35 -17.59 -36.01 49.73
CA LEU A 35 -17.77 -35.35 51.03
C LEU A 35 -17.87 -33.83 50.86
N GLN A 36 -17.02 -33.26 49.99
CA GLN A 36 -17.01 -31.82 49.68
C GLN A 36 -16.67 -31.63 48.20
N GLY A 37 -17.34 -30.70 47.54
CA GLY A 37 -17.13 -30.42 46.13
C GLY A 37 -18.32 -29.72 45.51
N GLN A 38 -18.11 -29.17 44.32
CA GLN A 38 -19.18 -28.61 43.50
C GLN A 38 -19.95 -29.75 42.78
N PRO A 39 -21.22 -29.56 42.40
CA PRO A 39 -22.06 -30.61 41.83
C PRO A 39 -21.67 -31.04 40.40
N TYR A 40 -20.52 -30.60 39.87
CA TYR A 40 -20.03 -30.93 38.53
C TYR A 40 -19.54 -32.38 38.39
N PHE A 41 -19.32 -33.09 39.50
CA PHE A 41 -18.83 -34.46 39.49
C PHE A 41 -19.69 -35.38 40.36
N ALA A 42 -19.75 -36.65 39.96
CA ALA A 42 -20.32 -37.75 40.73
C ALA A 42 -19.27 -38.85 40.86
N VAL A 43 -19.27 -39.58 41.96
CA VAL A 43 -18.44 -40.78 42.15
C VAL A 43 -19.33 -42.01 42.17
N ASP A 44 -18.93 -43.02 41.42
CA ASP A 44 -19.56 -44.32 41.47
C ASP A 44 -19.24 -45.00 42.82
N PRO A 45 -20.25 -45.36 43.64
CA PRO A 45 -20.05 -45.79 45.02
C PRO A 45 -19.34 -47.14 45.14
N GLU A 46 -19.36 -47.97 44.11
CA GLU A 46 -18.76 -49.31 44.14
C GLU A 46 -17.38 -49.32 43.47
N THR A 47 -17.23 -48.59 42.37
CA THR A 47 -16.00 -48.63 41.56
C THR A 47 -15.02 -47.50 41.87
N GLY A 48 -15.47 -46.42 42.52
CA GLY A 48 -14.65 -45.22 42.75
C GLY A 48 -14.38 -44.40 41.48
N ILE A 49 -15.07 -44.68 40.37
CA ILE A 49 -14.94 -43.90 39.14
C ILE A 49 -15.65 -42.56 39.31
N ILE A 50 -14.88 -41.47 39.21
CA ILE A 50 -15.41 -40.11 39.17
C ILE A 50 -15.84 -39.80 37.73
N LYS A 51 -17.08 -39.38 37.55
CA LYS A 51 -17.69 -39.00 36.27
C LYS A 51 -18.18 -37.55 36.32
N THR A 52 -18.27 -36.91 35.17
CA THR A 52 -18.94 -35.62 35.04
C THR A 52 -20.44 -35.76 35.36
N ALA A 53 -20.99 -34.87 36.17
CA ALA A 53 -22.39 -34.87 36.58
C ALA A 53 -23.20 -33.72 35.97
N LEU A 54 -22.54 -32.60 35.66
CA LEU A 54 -23.11 -31.47 34.94
C LEU A 54 -22.41 -31.28 33.59
N PRO A 55 -23.13 -30.82 32.56
CA PRO A 55 -22.56 -30.49 31.26
C PRO A 55 -21.79 -29.16 31.32
N ASP A 56 -21.16 -28.81 30.20
CA ASP A 56 -20.69 -27.45 29.87
C ASP A 56 -19.70 -26.83 30.87
N MET A 57 -18.88 -27.67 31.51
CA MET A 57 -17.68 -27.18 32.20
C MET A 57 -16.74 -26.53 31.18
N SER A 58 -16.57 -25.21 31.30
CA SER A 58 -15.69 -24.41 30.44
C SER A 58 -14.43 -23.99 31.20
N ARG A 59 -13.26 -24.11 30.55
CA ARG A 59 -11.98 -23.70 31.12
C ARG A 59 -11.90 -22.16 31.25
N GLU A 60 -12.48 -21.46 30.29
CA GLU A 60 -12.58 -20.00 30.20
C GLU A 60 -13.32 -19.41 31.41
N ASN A 61 -14.28 -20.16 31.95
CA ASN A 61 -14.98 -19.82 33.18
C ASN A 61 -14.21 -20.26 34.44
N ARG A 62 -13.70 -21.50 34.44
CA ARG A 62 -12.97 -22.07 35.58
C ARG A 62 -12.10 -23.25 35.16
N GLU A 63 -10.79 -23.09 35.30
CA GLU A 63 -9.80 -24.10 34.94
C GLU A 63 -9.64 -25.26 35.94
N GLN A 64 -9.92 -25.03 37.23
CA GLN A 64 -9.60 -25.99 38.29
C GLN A 64 -10.79 -26.27 39.21
N TYR A 65 -11.03 -27.56 39.43
CA TYR A 65 -12.04 -28.08 40.34
C TYR A 65 -11.38 -28.97 41.39
N GLN A 66 -11.95 -28.96 42.59
CA GLN A 66 -11.49 -29.79 43.69
C GLN A 66 -12.67 -30.55 44.26
N VAL A 67 -12.50 -31.86 44.41
CA VAL A 67 -13.47 -32.75 45.07
C VAL A 67 -12.77 -33.57 46.15
N VAL A 68 -13.37 -33.62 47.34
CA VAL A 68 -12.92 -34.44 48.46
C VAL A 68 -13.77 -35.71 48.45
N ILE A 69 -13.11 -36.84 48.23
CA ILE A 69 -13.73 -38.16 48.21
C ILE A 69 -13.58 -38.81 49.58
N GLN A 70 -14.66 -39.35 50.10
CA GLN A 70 -14.67 -40.22 51.27
C GLN A 70 -14.82 -41.67 50.83
N ALA A 71 -13.93 -42.52 51.32
CA ALA A 71 -14.05 -43.98 51.28
C ALA A 71 -14.46 -44.43 52.68
N LYS A 72 -15.64 -45.07 52.79
CA LYS A 72 -16.20 -45.49 54.07
C LYS A 72 -16.46 -46.99 54.06
N ASP A 73 -16.02 -47.70 55.08
CA ASP A 73 -16.35 -49.11 55.25
C ASP A 73 -17.81 -49.29 55.71
N MET A 74 -18.36 -50.49 55.57
CA MET A 74 -19.72 -50.83 56.03
C MET A 74 -19.70 -51.68 57.32
N GLY A 75 -18.79 -51.37 58.25
CA GLY A 75 -18.63 -52.07 59.51
C GLY A 75 -19.69 -51.77 60.58
N GLY A 76 -20.60 -52.72 60.82
CA GLY A 76 -21.29 -52.94 62.11
C GLY A 76 -22.27 -51.89 62.65
N GLN A 77 -22.91 -52.19 63.80
CA GLN A 77 -23.99 -51.40 64.42
C GLN A 77 -23.60 -49.98 64.88
N MET A 78 -22.31 -49.61 64.83
CA MET A 78 -21.81 -48.30 65.28
C MET A 78 -21.44 -47.35 64.12
N GLY A 79 -21.59 -47.78 62.87
CA GLY A 79 -21.24 -47.02 61.68
C GLY A 79 -19.76 -47.19 61.30
N GLY A 80 -19.50 -47.32 60.00
CA GLY A 80 -18.15 -47.63 59.50
C GLY A 80 -17.12 -46.50 59.62
N LEU A 81 -15.83 -46.87 59.57
CA LEU A 81 -14.71 -45.93 59.54
C LEU A 81 -14.55 -45.34 58.14
N SER A 82 -13.88 -44.19 58.05
CA SER A 82 -13.69 -43.51 56.77
C SER A 82 -12.32 -42.87 56.62
N GLY A 83 -11.77 -42.98 55.41
CA GLY A 83 -10.65 -42.17 54.93
C GLY A 83 -11.13 -41.11 53.94
N THR A 84 -10.38 -40.02 53.80
CA THR A 84 -10.65 -38.99 52.78
C THR A 84 -9.42 -38.70 51.94
N THR A 85 -9.64 -38.34 50.68
CA THR A 85 -8.58 -37.86 49.77
C THR A 85 -9.12 -36.71 48.93
N THR A 86 -8.22 -35.86 48.45
CA THR A 86 -8.56 -34.69 47.63
C THR A 86 -8.12 -34.93 46.20
N VAL A 87 -9.04 -34.78 45.25
CA VAL A 87 -8.78 -34.89 43.81
C VAL A 87 -8.86 -33.50 43.20
N ASN A 88 -7.75 -33.05 42.62
CA ASN A 88 -7.67 -31.81 41.85
C ASN A 88 -7.86 -32.14 40.36
N ILE A 89 -8.88 -31.56 39.74
CA ILE A 89 -9.25 -31.78 38.35
C ILE A 89 -8.99 -30.49 37.59
N THR A 90 -8.00 -30.52 36.70
CA THR A 90 -7.68 -29.42 35.79
C THR A 90 -8.33 -29.65 34.42
N LEU A 91 -9.01 -28.64 33.92
CA LEU A 91 -9.53 -28.62 32.55
C LEU A 91 -8.41 -28.29 31.57
N THR A 92 -8.34 -29.02 30.46
CA THR A 92 -7.49 -28.67 29.33
C THR A 92 -8.32 -27.91 28.30
N ASP A 93 -7.68 -26.92 27.71
CA ASP A 93 -8.26 -26.02 26.73
C ASP A 93 -8.81 -26.76 25.50
N VAL A 94 -9.85 -26.19 24.91
CA VAL A 94 -10.46 -26.62 23.66
C VAL A 94 -10.75 -25.35 22.87
N ASN A 95 -10.43 -25.34 21.57
CA ASN A 95 -10.67 -24.20 20.71
C ASN A 95 -12.17 -24.06 20.40
N ASP A 96 -12.91 -23.48 21.35
CA ASP A 96 -14.35 -23.27 21.26
C ASP A 96 -14.73 -21.78 21.27
N ASN A 97 -13.74 -20.87 21.28
CA ASN A 97 -13.98 -19.44 21.20
C ASN A 97 -13.32 -18.84 19.96
N PRO A 98 -14.07 -18.07 19.17
CA PRO A 98 -13.50 -17.31 18.07
C PRO A 98 -12.90 -15.96 18.56
N PRO A 99 -11.91 -15.39 17.84
CA PRO A 99 -11.37 -14.09 18.17
C PRO A 99 -12.44 -13.01 18.06
N ARG A 100 -12.37 -11.99 18.91
CA ARG A 100 -13.31 -10.87 18.95
C ARG A 100 -12.62 -9.52 19.07
N PHE A 101 -12.94 -8.61 18.16
CA PHE A 101 -12.47 -7.23 18.30
C PHE A 101 -13.24 -6.52 19.44
N PRO A 102 -12.54 -5.82 20.35
CA PRO A 102 -13.20 -5.03 21.38
C PRO A 102 -13.93 -3.80 20.81
N GLN A 103 -13.55 -3.35 19.60
CA GLN A 103 -14.16 -2.23 18.91
C GLN A 103 -14.56 -2.62 17.49
N SER A 104 -15.74 -2.18 17.06
CA SER A 104 -16.21 -2.40 15.69
C SER A 104 -15.56 -1.45 14.68
N THR A 105 -14.92 -0.37 15.14
CA THR A 105 -14.25 0.61 14.28
C THR A 105 -12.98 1.16 14.93
N TYR A 106 -11.91 1.22 14.15
CA TYR A 106 -10.63 1.85 14.48
C TYR A 106 -10.36 3.03 13.53
N GLN A 107 -9.61 4.02 14.00
CA GLN A 107 -9.26 5.21 13.22
C GLN A 107 -7.78 5.49 13.32
N PHE A 108 -7.14 5.71 12.17
CA PHE A 108 -5.74 6.11 12.05
C PHE A 108 -5.63 7.25 11.05
N SER A 109 -4.53 8.00 11.11
CA SER A 109 -4.16 8.95 10.07
C SER A 109 -2.75 8.71 9.56
N SER A 110 -2.50 9.16 8.34
CA SER A 110 -1.18 9.10 7.72
C SER A 110 -1.00 10.30 6.79
N LEU A 111 0.17 10.91 6.85
CA LEU A 111 0.57 11.91 5.86
C LEU A 111 0.67 11.26 4.47
N GLU A 112 0.27 11.97 3.43
CA GLU A 112 0.36 11.41 2.08
C GLU A 112 1.81 11.12 1.62
N SER A 113 2.77 11.88 2.17
CA SER A 113 4.20 11.70 1.97
C SER A 113 4.80 10.53 2.76
N ALA A 114 3.99 9.79 3.53
CA ALA A 114 4.47 8.70 4.36
C ALA A 114 5.22 7.65 3.51
N PRO A 115 6.46 7.26 3.88
CA PRO A 115 7.19 6.22 3.17
C PRO A 115 6.46 4.87 3.20
N LEU A 116 6.74 4.04 2.19
CA LEU A 116 6.27 2.65 2.17
C LEU A 116 6.78 1.89 3.41
N GLY A 117 5.91 1.07 4.00
CA GLY A 117 6.17 0.34 5.24
C GLY A 117 5.92 1.15 6.52
N THR A 118 5.49 2.42 6.42
CA THR A 118 5.15 3.22 7.61
C THR A 118 4.02 2.54 8.40
N SER A 119 4.26 2.32 9.70
CA SER A 119 3.27 1.76 10.62
C SER A 119 2.25 2.81 11.05
N LEU A 120 0.98 2.59 10.74
CA LEU A 120 -0.13 3.49 11.09
C LEU A 120 -0.64 3.27 12.50
N GLY A 121 -0.59 2.02 12.95
CA GLY A 121 -1.08 1.63 14.26
C GLY A 121 -1.26 0.13 14.40
N ARG A 122 -1.72 -0.26 15.59
CA ARG A 122 -1.93 -1.66 15.96
C ARG A 122 -3.38 -1.87 16.34
N ILE A 123 -3.92 -3.01 15.96
CA ILE A 123 -5.23 -3.50 16.40
C ILE A 123 -5.08 -4.87 17.04
N LYS A 124 -5.97 -5.19 17.97
CA LYS A 124 -5.96 -6.48 18.65
C LYS A 124 -7.36 -7.03 18.83
N ALA A 125 -7.60 -8.22 18.31
CA ALA A 125 -8.71 -9.07 18.69
C ALA A 125 -8.31 -9.92 19.90
N ASN A 126 -9.29 -10.28 20.72
CA ASN A 126 -9.10 -11.12 21.89
C ASN A 126 -9.71 -12.48 21.63
N ASP A 127 -8.94 -13.53 21.85
CA ASP A 127 -9.37 -14.92 21.85
C ASP A 127 -9.13 -15.48 23.27
N PRO A 128 -10.18 -15.92 23.99
CA PRO A 128 -10.05 -16.33 25.37
C PRO A 128 -9.42 -17.72 25.54
N ASP A 129 -9.20 -18.48 24.46
CA ASP A 129 -8.58 -19.81 24.48
C ASP A 129 -7.08 -19.75 24.90
N MET A 130 -6.36 -20.88 24.89
CA MET A 130 -4.96 -20.92 25.33
C MET A 130 -3.99 -21.50 24.30
N GLY A 131 -2.79 -20.89 24.26
CA GLY A 131 -1.70 -21.38 23.41
C GLY A 131 -2.07 -21.30 21.93
N GLU A 132 -1.83 -22.39 21.19
CA GLU A 132 -2.16 -22.49 19.76
C GLU A 132 -3.65 -22.26 19.47
N ASN A 133 -4.53 -22.59 20.43
CA ASN A 133 -5.98 -22.38 20.28
C ASN A 133 -6.37 -20.90 20.33
N ALA A 134 -5.50 -20.00 20.79
CA ALA A 134 -5.73 -18.55 20.79
C ALA A 134 -4.82 -17.80 19.82
N GLU A 135 -4.15 -18.50 18.90
CA GLU A 135 -3.31 -17.87 17.88
C GLU A 135 -4.18 -17.20 16.80
N ILE A 136 -3.92 -15.91 16.56
CA ILE A 136 -4.74 -15.06 15.69
C ILE A 136 -3.91 -14.62 14.48
N GLU A 137 -4.47 -14.77 13.28
CA GLU A 137 -3.93 -14.19 12.07
C GLU A 137 -4.82 -13.06 11.57
N TYR A 138 -4.22 -11.91 11.26
CA TYR A 138 -4.92 -10.75 10.71
C TYR A 138 -4.76 -10.68 9.20
N SER A 139 -5.83 -10.26 8.52
CA SER A 139 -5.81 -10.02 7.08
C SER A 139 -6.73 -8.85 6.71
N ILE A 140 -6.42 -8.16 5.61
CA ILE A 140 -7.31 -7.15 5.04
C ILE A 140 -8.20 -7.86 4.00
N ALA A 141 -9.52 -7.80 4.20
CA ALA A 141 -10.46 -8.36 3.23
C ALA A 141 -10.42 -7.55 1.91
N PRO A 142 -10.69 -8.18 0.75
CA PRO A 142 -10.79 -7.48 -0.52
C PRO A 142 -11.80 -6.34 -0.45
N GLY A 143 -11.39 -5.16 -0.92
CA GLY A 143 -12.23 -3.98 -0.86
C GLY A 143 -11.42 -2.70 -0.93
N ASP A 144 -11.98 -1.65 -0.33
CA ASP A 144 -11.33 -0.34 -0.31
C ASP A 144 -9.98 -0.39 0.40
N GLY A 145 -8.94 0.19 -0.22
CA GLY A 145 -7.59 0.28 0.33
C GLY A 145 -6.84 -1.05 0.48
N SER A 146 -7.44 -2.18 0.11
CA SER A 146 -6.80 -3.52 0.23
C SER A 146 -5.53 -3.69 -0.61
N ASP A 147 -5.33 -2.87 -1.64
CA ASP A 147 -4.12 -2.82 -2.45
C ASP A 147 -3.15 -1.70 -2.03
N VAL A 148 -3.60 -0.78 -1.15
CA VAL A 148 -2.86 0.42 -0.70
C VAL A 148 -2.23 0.21 0.67
N PHE A 149 -2.82 -0.62 1.52
CA PHE A 149 -2.34 -0.94 2.85
C PHE A 149 -2.03 -2.42 2.99
N ASP A 150 -1.20 -2.76 3.97
CA ASP A 150 -0.91 -4.13 4.38
C ASP A 150 -1.14 -4.30 5.88
N ILE A 151 -1.29 -5.56 6.31
CA ILE A 151 -1.36 -5.90 7.73
C ILE A 151 -0.47 -7.11 8.01
N ILE A 152 0.31 -7.03 9.09
CA ILE A 152 1.12 -8.14 9.57
C ILE A 152 0.74 -8.49 11.01
N THR A 153 0.76 -9.78 11.32
CA THR A 153 0.58 -10.25 12.70
C THR A 153 1.94 -10.22 13.42
N ASP A 154 2.02 -9.47 14.50
CA ASP A 154 3.15 -9.53 15.45
C ASP A 154 3.06 -10.84 16.24
N LYS A 155 4.05 -11.71 16.09
CA LYS A 155 4.06 -13.05 16.71
C LYS A 155 4.15 -12.99 18.24
N ASP A 156 4.79 -11.95 18.78
CA ASP A 156 5.01 -11.83 20.22
C ASP A 156 3.79 -11.23 20.92
N THR A 157 3.17 -10.21 20.33
CA THR A 157 2.04 -9.51 20.95
C THR A 157 0.66 -9.98 20.47
N GLN A 158 0.60 -10.75 19.38
CA GLN A 158 -0.64 -11.14 18.69
C GLN A 158 -1.48 -9.94 18.23
N GLU A 159 -0.80 -8.85 17.87
CA GLU A 159 -1.41 -7.62 17.34
C GLU A 159 -1.28 -7.57 15.81
N GLY A 160 -2.30 -7.03 15.15
CA GLY A 160 -2.24 -6.69 13.74
C GLY A 160 -1.64 -5.31 13.56
N ILE A 161 -0.49 -5.20 12.89
CA ILE A 161 0.19 -3.94 12.58
C ILE A 161 -0.18 -3.53 11.15
N ILE A 162 -0.85 -2.39 11.01
CA ILE A 162 -1.28 -1.86 9.71
C ILE A 162 -0.19 -0.95 9.17
N THR A 163 0.19 -1.15 7.90
CA THR A 163 1.28 -0.43 7.25
C THR A 163 0.90 0.10 5.86
N VAL A 164 1.60 1.13 5.41
CA VAL A 164 1.45 1.70 4.06
C VAL A 164 2.14 0.82 3.03
N LYS A 165 1.41 0.33 2.01
CA LYS A 165 1.93 -0.55 0.95
C LYS A 165 2.17 0.19 -0.37
N LYS A 166 1.39 1.22 -0.65
CA LYS A 166 1.53 2.10 -1.82
C LYS A 166 1.58 3.57 -1.38
N GLN A 167 2.16 4.40 -2.24
CA GLN A 167 2.19 5.85 -2.02
C GLN A 167 0.75 6.37 -1.90
N LEU A 168 0.52 7.20 -0.89
CA LEU A 168 -0.74 7.89 -0.66
C LEU A 168 -0.74 9.21 -1.44
N ASP A 169 -1.94 9.72 -1.72
CA ASP A 169 -2.18 10.93 -2.51
C ASP A 169 -3.54 11.47 -2.07
N PHE A 170 -3.52 12.62 -1.39
CA PHE A 170 -4.68 13.21 -0.76
C PHE A 170 -5.70 13.67 -1.81
N GLU A 171 -5.22 14.30 -2.89
CA GLU A 171 -6.01 14.84 -4.00
C GLU A 171 -6.78 13.74 -4.73
N LYS A 172 -6.19 12.55 -4.85
CA LYS A 172 -6.87 11.37 -5.39
C LYS A 172 -7.88 10.80 -4.40
N LYS A 173 -7.48 10.60 -3.14
CA LYS A 173 -8.33 9.98 -2.13
C LYS A 173 -7.84 10.19 -0.69
N ASN A 174 -8.67 10.85 0.11
CA ASN A 174 -8.35 11.22 1.49
C ASN A 174 -8.91 10.31 2.61
N LEU A 175 -9.72 9.30 2.27
CA LEU A 175 -10.29 8.39 3.26
C LEU A 175 -10.39 6.97 2.71
N TYR A 176 -9.78 6.02 3.42
CA TYR A 176 -9.91 4.59 3.15
C TYR A 176 -10.67 3.90 4.26
N ALA A 177 -11.54 2.96 3.89
CA ALA A 177 -12.31 2.15 4.83
C ALA A 177 -11.98 0.66 4.67
N LEU A 178 -10.95 0.19 5.37
CA LEU A 178 -10.52 -1.20 5.33
C LEU A 178 -11.44 -2.08 6.15
N LYS A 179 -11.79 -3.27 5.65
CA LYS A 179 -12.37 -4.33 6.47
C LYS A 179 -11.25 -5.28 6.87
N VAL A 180 -10.89 -5.28 8.15
CA VAL A 180 -9.85 -6.17 8.69
C VAL A 180 -10.51 -7.37 9.35
N GLU A 181 -10.00 -8.57 9.05
CA GLU A 181 -10.47 -9.84 9.61
C GLU A 181 -9.38 -10.42 10.53
N ALA A 182 -9.80 -10.86 11.72
CA ALA A 182 -9.00 -11.65 12.65
C ALA A 182 -9.51 -13.09 12.61
N THR A 183 -8.64 -14.05 12.32
CA THR A 183 -9.00 -15.47 12.17
C THR A 183 -8.18 -16.31 13.11
N ASN A 184 -8.82 -17.26 13.77
CA ASN A 184 -8.11 -18.28 14.54
C ASN A 184 -7.41 -19.26 13.59
N VAL A 185 -6.13 -19.53 13.79
CA VAL A 185 -5.30 -20.32 12.85
C VAL A 185 -5.59 -21.82 12.95
N HIS A 186 -6.13 -22.28 14.08
CA HIS A 186 -6.32 -23.70 14.38
C HIS A 186 -7.77 -24.08 14.73
N PRO A 187 -8.76 -23.69 13.90
CA PRO A 187 -10.17 -23.81 14.27
C PRO A 187 -10.58 -25.28 14.40
N ASP A 188 -11.30 -25.62 15.47
CA ASP A 188 -11.73 -26.99 15.73
C ASP A 188 -13.07 -27.30 15.01
N PRO A 189 -13.09 -28.27 14.07
CA PRO A 189 -14.29 -28.62 13.30
C PRO A 189 -15.50 -28.99 14.16
N ARG A 190 -15.28 -29.48 15.38
CA ARG A 190 -16.35 -29.85 16.30
C ARG A 190 -17.21 -28.65 16.67
N PHE A 191 -16.67 -27.45 16.64
CA PHE A 191 -17.34 -26.22 17.10
C PHE A 191 -17.80 -25.31 15.95
N PHE A 192 -17.69 -25.73 14.69
CA PHE A 192 -18.12 -24.92 13.53
C PHE A 192 -19.61 -24.55 13.55
N TYR A 193 -20.43 -25.27 14.32
CA TYR A 193 -21.83 -24.91 14.53
C TYR A 193 -22.02 -23.60 15.32
N LEU A 194 -20.99 -23.11 16.01
CA LEU A 194 -20.98 -21.81 16.71
C LEU A 194 -20.76 -20.62 15.76
N GLY A 195 -20.46 -20.90 14.49
CA GLY A 195 -20.24 -19.90 13.45
C GLY A 195 -18.78 -19.84 12.99
N PRO A 196 -18.43 -18.80 12.21
CA PRO A 196 -17.07 -18.65 11.70
C PRO A 196 -16.10 -18.35 12.84
N PHE A 197 -14.94 -19.03 12.85
CA PHE A 197 -13.84 -18.80 13.79
C PHE A 197 -13.01 -17.55 13.44
N LYS A 198 -13.73 -16.47 13.16
CA LYS A 198 -13.20 -15.17 12.82
C LYS A 198 -14.15 -14.06 13.23
N ASP A 199 -13.61 -12.85 13.26
CA ASP A 199 -14.35 -11.61 13.44
C ASP A 199 -13.78 -10.53 12.53
N SER A 200 -14.54 -9.45 12.30
CA SER A 200 -14.10 -8.36 11.44
C SER A 200 -14.42 -6.99 12.03
N ALA A 201 -13.48 -6.06 11.88
CA ALA A 201 -13.64 -4.67 12.27
C ALA A 201 -13.38 -3.73 11.08
N LEU A 202 -13.97 -2.52 11.14
CA LEU A 202 -13.73 -1.48 10.15
C LEU A 202 -12.53 -0.62 10.60
N VAL A 203 -11.57 -0.39 9.73
CA VAL A 203 -10.47 0.54 9.98
C VAL A 203 -10.58 1.72 9.02
N LYS A 204 -10.78 2.91 9.55
CA LYS A 204 -10.78 4.15 8.78
C LYS A 204 -9.40 4.77 8.83
N ILE A 205 -8.83 5.03 7.66
CA ILE A 205 -7.53 5.69 7.52
C ILE A 205 -7.76 7.01 6.81
N TYR A 206 -7.47 8.10 7.52
CA TYR A 206 -7.50 9.45 6.99
C TYR A 206 -6.12 9.78 6.41
N VAL A 207 -6.09 10.17 5.14
CA VAL A 207 -4.88 10.75 4.56
C VAL A 207 -4.85 12.23 4.92
N GLU A 208 -3.72 12.67 5.45
CA GLU A 208 -3.46 14.06 5.77
C GLU A 208 -2.69 14.71 4.62
N ASP A 209 -3.27 15.81 4.15
CA ASP A 209 -2.79 16.71 3.09
C ASP A 209 -1.48 17.40 3.51
N ILE A 210 -0.51 17.45 2.60
CA ILE A 210 0.71 18.23 2.71
C ILE A 210 0.86 19.14 1.48
N ASP A 211 1.02 20.44 1.74
CA ASP A 211 1.38 21.48 0.75
C ASP A 211 2.46 21.03 -0.26
N GLU A 212 2.06 20.76 -1.50
CA GLU A 212 2.82 20.39 -2.67
C GLU A 212 3.08 21.62 -3.59
N PRO A 213 4.17 21.62 -4.38
CA PRO A 213 4.41 22.69 -5.32
C PRO A 213 3.55 22.57 -6.59
N PRO A 214 3.31 23.68 -7.32
CA PRO A 214 2.56 23.65 -8.58
C PRO A 214 3.15 22.68 -9.62
N VAL A 215 2.32 21.90 -10.31
CA VAL A 215 2.73 20.94 -11.33
C VAL A 215 2.39 21.45 -12.73
N PHE A 216 3.36 21.43 -13.65
CA PHE A 216 3.12 21.80 -15.05
C PHE A 216 2.27 20.74 -15.78
N SER A 217 1.26 21.20 -16.52
CA SER A 217 0.45 20.42 -17.45
C SER A 217 0.68 20.95 -18.88
N ILE A 218 1.81 20.57 -19.47
CA ILE A 218 2.20 20.99 -20.83
C ILE A 218 2.06 19.82 -21.83
N PRO A 219 1.36 20.00 -22.97
CA PRO A 219 1.18 18.94 -23.96
C PRO A 219 2.45 18.64 -24.75
N SER A 220 3.33 19.63 -24.91
CA SER A 220 4.64 19.53 -25.55
C SER A 220 5.58 20.53 -24.88
N ASN A 221 6.82 20.10 -24.65
CA ASN A 221 7.91 20.98 -24.23
C ASN A 221 8.67 21.60 -25.42
N LEU A 222 8.30 21.26 -26.66
CA LEU A 222 8.83 21.86 -27.88
C LEU A 222 7.85 22.93 -28.39
N LEU A 223 8.37 24.14 -28.56
CA LEU A 223 7.73 25.25 -29.26
C LEU A 223 8.51 25.55 -30.54
N GLU A 224 7.81 25.97 -31.58
CA GLU A 224 8.42 26.36 -32.86
C GLU A 224 8.03 27.80 -33.18
N VAL A 225 8.97 28.57 -33.72
CA VAL A 225 8.75 29.97 -34.10
C VAL A 225 9.58 30.30 -35.33
N ASP A 226 9.01 31.01 -36.30
CA ASP A 226 9.73 31.52 -37.46
C ASP A 226 10.73 32.61 -37.06
N GLU A 227 11.90 32.66 -37.70
CA GLU A 227 12.92 33.66 -37.35
C GLU A 227 12.51 35.11 -37.64
N ASP A 228 11.55 35.32 -38.56
CA ASP A 228 10.99 36.63 -38.86
C ASP A 228 9.88 37.08 -37.88
N ALA A 229 9.62 36.28 -36.83
CA ALA A 229 8.64 36.58 -35.82
C ALA A 229 8.94 37.93 -35.14
N ARG A 230 7.91 38.78 -35.10
CA ARG A 230 8.02 40.13 -34.52
C ARG A 230 8.16 40.08 -33.01
N GLU A 231 8.78 41.10 -32.44
CA GLU A 231 8.73 41.34 -30.99
C GLU A 231 7.27 41.41 -30.51
N GLY A 232 6.96 40.71 -29.43
CA GLY A 232 5.62 40.52 -28.88
C GLY A 232 4.87 39.30 -29.41
N SER A 233 5.39 38.58 -30.42
CA SER A 233 4.73 37.38 -30.95
C SER A 233 4.69 36.27 -29.89
N ILE A 234 3.50 35.75 -29.61
CA ILE A 234 3.29 34.63 -28.67
C ILE A 234 3.62 33.33 -29.38
N ILE A 235 4.53 32.55 -28.81
CA ILE A 235 5.03 31.29 -29.38
C ILE A 235 4.45 30.05 -28.70
N GLY A 236 3.85 30.22 -27.52
CA GLY A 236 3.25 29.14 -26.77
C GLY A 236 2.78 29.59 -25.39
N GLN A 237 2.09 28.70 -24.70
CA GLN A 237 1.60 28.94 -23.35
C GLN A 237 1.88 27.71 -22.50
N VAL A 238 2.42 27.93 -21.30
CA VAL A 238 2.53 26.89 -20.28
C VAL A 238 1.45 27.09 -19.23
N VAL A 239 0.99 25.99 -18.65
CA VAL A 239 0.02 25.99 -17.56
C VAL A 239 0.56 25.09 -16.46
N ALA A 240 0.53 25.58 -15.23
CA ALA A 240 0.75 24.81 -14.02
C ALA A 240 -0.51 24.87 -13.15
N GLN A 241 -0.73 23.82 -12.38
CA GLN A 241 -1.82 23.70 -11.42
C GLN A 241 -1.25 23.20 -10.10
N ASP A 242 -1.75 23.77 -9.02
CA ASP A 242 -1.38 23.40 -7.67
C ASP A 242 -2.31 22.27 -7.19
N PRO A 243 -1.78 21.11 -6.73
CA PRO A 243 -2.58 19.98 -6.28
C PRO A 243 -3.48 20.31 -5.08
N ASP A 244 -2.98 21.03 -4.07
CA ASP A 244 -3.60 21.13 -2.74
C ASP A 244 -4.83 22.05 -2.69
N ALA A 245 -4.99 22.92 -3.69
CA ALA A 245 -6.21 23.71 -3.86
C ALA A 245 -6.31 24.40 -5.22
N ALA A 246 -7.52 24.39 -5.78
CA ALA A 246 -7.91 25.15 -6.98
C ALA A 246 -7.84 26.69 -6.85
N ARG A 247 -7.25 27.25 -5.78
CA ARG A 247 -7.22 28.69 -5.48
C ARG A 247 -5.83 29.28 -5.27
N ASN A 248 -4.76 28.50 -5.42
CA ASN A 248 -3.42 29.04 -5.34
C ASN A 248 -3.12 29.84 -6.62
N ILE A 249 -2.76 31.11 -6.47
CA ILE A 249 -2.43 31.97 -7.61
C ILE A 249 -0.98 31.67 -7.99
N ILE A 250 -0.81 31.10 -9.19
CA ILE A 250 0.50 30.74 -9.72
C ILE A 250 1.07 31.90 -10.53
N LYS A 251 2.32 32.25 -10.24
CA LYS A 251 3.11 33.22 -10.98
C LYS A 251 4.14 32.50 -11.85
N TYR A 252 4.19 32.85 -13.13
CA TYR A 252 5.15 32.31 -14.09
C TYR A 252 6.34 33.25 -14.29
N THR A 253 7.55 32.69 -14.36
CA THR A 253 8.79 33.42 -14.67
C THR A 253 9.74 32.57 -15.51
N LEU A 254 10.71 33.19 -16.18
CA LEU A 254 11.81 32.47 -16.84
C LEU A 254 13.06 32.53 -15.96
N ASP A 255 13.78 31.42 -15.86
CA ASP A 255 15.13 31.42 -15.32
C ASP A 255 16.06 32.19 -16.26
N ARG A 256 16.54 33.35 -15.80
CA ARG A 256 17.39 34.23 -16.60
C ARG A 256 18.77 33.65 -16.89
N HIS A 257 19.20 32.60 -16.20
CA HIS A 257 20.44 31.89 -16.56
C HIS A 257 20.29 31.07 -17.85
N THR A 258 19.07 30.75 -18.26
CA THR A 258 18.78 29.98 -19.49
C THR A 258 18.52 30.86 -20.71
N ASP A 259 18.33 32.17 -20.51
CA ASP A 259 18.12 33.17 -21.56
C ASP A 259 18.83 34.48 -21.20
N LEU A 260 20.16 34.43 -21.24
CA LEU A 260 21.03 35.55 -20.87
C LEU A 260 20.77 36.80 -21.72
N ASP A 261 20.49 36.59 -23.00
CA ASP A 261 20.23 37.64 -23.96
C ASP A 261 18.80 38.18 -23.87
N ARG A 262 17.92 37.59 -23.06
CA ARG A 262 16.52 38.00 -22.87
C ARG A 262 15.75 38.02 -24.19
N ILE A 263 16.00 37.01 -25.02
CA ILE A 263 15.35 36.83 -26.31
C ILE A 263 13.87 36.52 -26.11
N PHE A 264 13.52 35.84 -25.00
CA PHE A 264 12.15 35.46 -24.68
C PHE A 264 11.69 36.06 -23.34
N ASN A 265 10.37 36.18 -23.22
CA ASN A 265 9.74 36.58 -21.98
C ASN A 265 8.40 35.87 -21.78
N ILE A 266 7.89 35.91 -20.56
CA ILE A 266 6.67 35.19 -20.17
C ILE A 266 5.72 36.13 -19.43
N HIS A 267 4.44 36.03 -19.77
CA HIS A 267 3.38 36.72 -19.05
C HIS A 267 3.16 36.06 -17.69
N SER A 268 3.37 36.82 -16.61
CA SER A 268 3.41 36.27 -15.25
C SER A 268 2.09 35.67 -14.76
N GLY A 269 0.94 36.14 -15.27
CA GLY A 269 -0.38 35.70 -14.83
C GLY A 269 -1.03 34.58 -15.65
N ASN A 270 -0.54 34.31 -16.85
CA ASN A 270 -1.16 33.30 -17.73
C ASN A 270 -0.15 32.35 -18.41
N GLY A 271 1.16 32.53 -18.21
CA GLY A 271 2.18 31.62 -18.73
C GLY A 271 2.42 31.71 -20.24
N SER A 272 1.91 32.73 -20.94
CA SER A 272 2.17 32.91 -22.39
C SER A 272 3.59 33.39 -22.64
N ILE A 273 4.37 32.62 -23.40
CA ILE A 273 5.75 32.90 -23.78
C ILE A 273 5.74 33.68 -25.11
N PHE A 274 6.55 34.74 -25.19
CA PHE A 274 6.62 35.60 -26.36
C PHE A 274 8.04 36.06 -26.67
N VAL A 275 8.26 36.37 -27.95
CA VAL A 275 9.52 36.91 -28.49
C VAL A 275 9.73 38.34 -27.99
N SER A 276 10.90 38.65 -27.43
CA SER A 276 11.25 39.99 -26.91
C SER A 276 12.39 40.65 -27.67
N LYS A 277 13.09 39.91 -28.53
CA LYS A 277 14.12 40.40 -29.44
C LYS A 277 14.02 39.68 -30.78
N THR A 278 14.62 40.26 -31.82
CA THR A 278 14.74 39.62 -33.13
C THR A 278 15.44 38.26 -33.03
N LEU A 279 14.95 37.30 -33.83
CA LEU A 279 15.49 35.96 -33.95
C LEU A 279 16.31 35.86 -35.23
N ASP A 280 17.28 34.95 -35.23
CA ASP A 280 18.15 34.65 -36.36
C ASP A 280 18.53 33.17 -36.24
N ARG A 281 18.03 32.35 -37.18
CA ARG A 281 18.26 30.91 -37.14
C ARG A 281 19.71 30.57 -37.46
N GLU A 282 20.35 31.28 -38.38
CA GLU A 282 21.75 31.06 -38.75
C GLU A 282 22.68 31.32 -37.56
N ALA A 283 22.32 32.26 -36.69
CA ALA A 283 23.03 32.49 -35.42
C ALA A 283 22.71 31.41 -34.37
N ALA A 284 21.42 31.12 -34.13
CA ALA A 284 20.98 30.20 -33.09
C ALA A 284 19.70 29.44 -33.50
N PRO A 285 19.81 28.18 -33.97
CA PRO A 285 18.63 27.43 -34.45
C PRO A 285 17.74 26.86 -33.33
N TRP A 286 18.20 26.90 -32.08
CA TRP A 286 17.47 26.38 -30.93
C TRP A 286 17.81 27.14 -29.65
N HIS A 287 16.83 27.24 -28.76
CA HIS A 287 16.99 27.77 -27.40
C HIS A 287 16.41 26.78 -26.39
N ASN A 288 17.00 26.74 -25.21
CA ASN A 288 16.51 25.95 -24.08
C ASN A 288 16.22 26.88 -22.92
N LEU A 289 14.94 27.02 -22.57
CA LEU A 289 14.47 27.87 -21.49
C LEU A 289 14.04 27.02 -20.31
N THR A 290 14.31 27.49 -19.11
CA THR A 290 13.65 26.95 -17.90
C THR A 290 12.54 27.89 -17.48
N VAL A 291 11.30 27.40 -17.50
CA VAL A 291 10.14 28.12 -16.96
C VAL A 291 9.92 27.71 -15.52
N ILE A 292 9.64 28.68 -14.66
CA ILE A 292 9.39 28.49 -13.23
C ILE A 292 7.94 28.90 -12.94
N ALA A 293 7.18 27.98 -12.36
CA ALA A 293 5.88 28.26 -11.75
C ALA A 293 6.08 28.35 -10.23
N THR A 294 5.57 29.41 -9.62
CA THR A 294 5.72 29.66 -8.18
C THR A 294 4.39 30.07 -7.59
N GLU A 295 4.06 29.51 -6.44
CA GLU A 295 2.90 29.94 -5.68
C GLU A 295 3.13 31.35 -5.10
N ILE A 296 2.16 32.26 -5.28
CA ILE A 296 2.29 33.63 -4.77
C ILE A 296 2.29 33.66 -3.24
N SER A 297 1.49 32.80 -2.60
CA SER A 297 1.35 32.71 -1.14
C SER A 297 2.65 32.23 -0.48
N ASN A 298 3.27 31.21 -1.06
CA ASN A 298 4.47 30.58 -0.55
C ASN A 298 5.52 30.42 -1.65
N PRO A 299 6.46 31.39 -1.81
CA PRO A 299 7.49 31.32 -2.85
C PRO A 299 8.44 30.12 -2.76
N LYS A 300 8.40 29.34 -1.67
CA LYS A 300 9.14 28.08 -1.54
C LYS A 300 8.49 26.96 -2.35
N GLN A 301 7.18 27.04 -2.58
CA GLN A 301 6.45 26.14 -3.46
C GLN A 301 6.64 26.58 -4.91
N SER A 302 7.61 25.95 -5.56
CA SER A 302 7.95 26.25 -6.95
C SER A 302 8.41 25.02 -7.69
N THR A 303 8.09 24.98 -8.97
CA THR A 303 8.47 23.90 -9.90
C THR A 303 9.05 24.50 -11.16
N GLN A 304 9.95 23.76 -11.79
CA GLN A 304 10.63 24.16 -13.01
C GLN A 304 10.35 23.17 -14.14
N ALA A 305 10.20 23.68 -15.36
CA ALA A 305 10.06 22.86 -16.56
C ALA A 305 10.94 23.39 -17.69
N PRO A 306 11.70 22.52 -18.39
CA PRO A 306 12.44 22.92 -19.58
C PRO A 306 11.50 23.07 -20.78
N ILE A 307 11.69 24.13 -21.55
CA ILE A 307 11.00 24.42 -22.80
C ILE A 307 12.05 24.62 -23.89
N PHE A 308 11.98 23.77 -24.91
CA PHE A 308 12.82 23.85 -26.09
C PHE A 308 12.12 24.68 -27.15
N ILE A 309 12.81 25.68 -27.66
CA ILE A 309 12.32 26.51 -28.77
C ILE A 309 13.17 26.21 -29.98
N ARG A 310 12.53 25.81 -31.07
CA ARG A 310 13.17 25.62 -32.37
C ARG A 310 12.83 26.80 -33.26
N ILE A 311 13.88 27.41 -33.81
CA ILE A 311 13.73 28.48 -34.78
C ILE A 311 13.54 27.85 -36.17
N LEU A 312 12.44 28.19 -36.82
CA LEU A 312 12.12 27.74 -38.16
C LEU A 312 12.76 28.67 -39.19
N ASP A 313 13.22 28.04 -40.27
CA ASP A 313 13.96 28.66 -41.37
C ASP A 313 13.05 29.46 -42.29
N ILE A 314 13.44 30.71 -42.53
CA ILE A 314 12.88 31.60 -43.53
C ILE A 314 13.97 31.89 -44.56
N ASN A 315 13.60 31.90 -45.84
CA ASN A 315 14.57 32.15 -46.90
C ASN A 315 14.92 33.64 -47.00
N ASP A 316 15.79 34.12 -46.12
CA ASP A 316 16.29 35.50 -46.04
C ASP A 316 17.76 35.66 -46.48
N HIS A 317 18.49 34.55 -46.61
CA HIS A 317 19.86 34.51 -47.12
C HIS A 317 19.90 34.19 -48.63
N ALA A 318 20.57 35.05 -49.40
CA ALA A 318 20.80 34.81 -50.83
C ALA A 318 21.84 33.69 -51.03
N PRO A 319 21.70 32.84 -52.06
CA PRO A 319 22.71 31.84 -52.36
C PRO A 319 24.00 32.50 -52.84
N GLU A 320 25.13 32.10 -52.25
CA GLU A 320 26.45 32.58 -52.65
C GLU A 320 27.25 31.50 -53.38
N PHE A 321 27.99 31.91 -54.41
CA PHE A 321 28.92 31.01 -55.09
C PHE A 321 30.17 30.78 -54.23
N ALA A 322 30.45 29.53 -53.89
CA ALA A 322 31.59 29.15 -53.04
C ALA A 322 32.96 29.58 -53.58
N LYS A 323 33.08 29.80 -54.90
CA LYS A 323 34.30 30.27 -55.55
C LYS A 323 33.98 30.91 -56.90
N TYR A 324 34.96 31.64 -57.43
CA TYR A 324 34.97 32.06 -58.82
C TYR A 324 35.22 30.85 -59.74
N TYR A 325 34.50 30.78 -60.86
CA TYR A 325 34.61 29.69 -61.83
C TYR A 325 35.17 30.23 -63.14
N GLU A 326 36.38 29.80 -63.49
CA GLU A 326 36.95 30.00 -64.82
C GLU A 326 36.98 28.67 -65.58
N THR A 327 36.68 28.72 -66.86
CA THR A 327 36.89 27.63 -67.80
C THR A 327 37.39 28.19 -69.12
N PHE A 328 38.03 27.35 -69.93
CA PHE A 328 38.50 27.71 -71.27
C PHE A 328 37.72 26.90 -72.31
N VAL A 329 37.48 27.51 -73.47
CA VAL A 329 36.83 26.87 -74.61
C VAL A 329 37.84 26.76 -75.74
N CYS A 330 38.07 25.55 -76.26
CA CYS A 330 38.95 25.35 -77.41
C CYS A 330 38.30 25.94 -78.67
N GLU A 331 39.13 26.47 -79.58
CA GLU A 331 38.67 27.12 -80.83
C GLU A 331 37.86 26.20 -81.76
N ASN A 332 37.93 24.89 -81.58
CA ASN A 332 37.21 23.87 -82.34
C ASN A 332 36.03 23.24 -81.56
N ALA A 333 35.62 23.84 -80.44
CA ALA A 333 34.52 23.33 -79.63
C ALA A 333 33.21 23.35 -80.43
N LYS A 334 32.42 22.27 -80.32
CA LYS A 334 31.12 22.16 -80.98
C LYS A 334 30.04 22.83 -80.14
N ALA A 335 29.01 23.37 -80.80
CA ALA A 335 27.84 23.90 -80.10
C ALA A 335 27.22 22.84 -79.17
N GLY A 336 26.98 23.22 -77.91
CA GLY A 336 26.48 22.32 -76.86
C GLY A 336 27.54 21.48 -76.13
N GLN A 337 28.84 21.65 -76.43
CA GLN A 337 29.92 20.96 -75.72
C GLN A 337 30.06 21.49 -74.27
N VAL A 338 29.88 20.60 -73.29
CA VAL A 338 30.04 20.91 -71.87
C VAL A 338 31.53 21.03 -71.54
N ASN A 339 31.98 22.22 -71.15
CA ASN A 339 33.40 22.50 -70.88
C ASN A 339 33.79 22.34 -69.40
N ALA A 340 32.81 22.39 -68.49
CA ALA A 340 33.01 22.11 -67.07
C ALA A 340 31.69 21.67 -66.42
N TYR A 341 31.78 20.77 -65.44
CA TYR A 341 30.66 20.39 -64.57
C TYR A 341 30.80 21.10 -63.23
N LEU A 342 29.78 21.83 -62.82
CA LEU A 342 29.67 22.41 -61.49
C LEU A 342 29.10 21.35 -60.54
N LEU A 343 29.99 20.66 -59.81
CA LEU A 343 29.58 19.75 -58.75
C LEU A 343 29.19 20.59 -57.52
N LEU A 344 27.90 20.65 -57.21
CA LEU A 344 27.42 21.18 -55.93
C LEU A 344 27.85 20.22 -54.80
N PRO A 345 28.26 20.72 -53.62
CA PRO A 345 28.47 19.86 -52.45
C PRO A 345 27.18 19.09 -52.12
N THR A 346 27.30 17.80 -51.82
CA THR A 346 26.19 16.85 -51.59
C THR A 346 25.22 17.23 -50.47
N ASN A 347 25.52 18.27 -49.68
CA ASN A 347 24.71 18.70 -48.53
C ASN A 347 23.76 19.87 -48.85
N LEU A 348 23.79 20.42 -50.07
CA LEU A 348 22.84 21.46 -50.51
C LEU A 348 21.71 20.83 -51.33
N GLN A 349 20.60 20.49 -50.67
CA GLN A 349 19.34 20.32 -51.39
C GLN A 349 18.77 21.71 -51.71
N MET A 350 18.85 22.13 -52.97
CA MET A 350 18.04 23.27 -53.43
C MET A 350 16.56 22.86 -53.38
N LYS A 351 15.87 23.19 -52.29
CA LYS A 351 14.40 23.17 -52.25
C LYS A 351 13.90 24.55 -52.66
N SER A 352 13.65 24.74 -53.94
CA SER A 352 12.86 25.89 -54.42
C SER A 352 12.00 25.48 -55.61
N GLN A 353 10.70 25.70 -55.48
CA GLN A 353 9.66 25.43 -56.49
C GLN A 353 9.70 26.37 -57.71
N HIS A 354 10.70 27.25 -57.82
CA HIS A 354 10.79 28.24 -58.90
C HIS A 354 12.01 28.13 -59.82
N PHE A 355 12.87 27.13 -59.61
CA PHE A 355 13.82 26.74 -60.64
C PHE A 355 13.23 25.58 -61.43
N LEU A 356 12.73 25.89 -62.62
CA LEU A 356 12.56 24.90 -63.69
C LEU A 356 13.80 24.00 -63.70
N HIS A 357 13.56 22.69 -63.79
CA HIS A 357 14.55 21.63 -63.96
C HIS A 357 15.66 22.09 -64.92
N LEU A 358 16.68 22.74 -64.38
CA LEU A 358 17.87 23.13 -65.10
C LEU A 358 18.71 21.87 -65.04
N ASP A 359 18.58 21.05 -66.08
CA ASP A 359 19.64 20.14 -66.47
C ASP A 359 20.96 20.89 -66.31
N GLN A 360 21.87 20.26 -65.56
CA GLN A 360 23.11 20.80 -65.02
C GLN A 360 24.10 21.23 -66.12
N SER A 361 23.74 22.25 -66.88
CA SER A 361 24.53 22.78 -67.99
C SER A 361 24.12 24.22 -68.23
N ILE A 362 24.90 25.14 -67.68
CA ILE A 362 24.89 26.54 -68.15
C ILE A 362 25.63 26.54 -69.48
N VAL A 363 24.91 26.78 -70.57
CA VAL A 363 25.50 27.04 -71.88
C VAL A 363 25.86 28.52 -71.92
N ALA A 364 27.16 28.84 -71.89
CA ALA A 364 27.62 30.17 -72.28
C ALA A 364 27.44 30.32 -73.80
N VAL A 365 26.75 31.37 -74.24
CA VAL A 365 26.64 31.75 -75.67
C VAL A 365 27.91 32.45 -76.11
#